data_AF-A0A7S1CMD4-F1
#
_entry.id   AF-A0A7S1CMD4-F1
#
_cell.length_a   1.000
_cell.length_b   1.000
_cell.length_c   1.000
_cell.angle_alpha   90.00
_cell.angle_beta   90.00
_cell.angle_gamma   90.00
#
_symmetry.space_group_name_H-M   'P 1'
#
loop_
_entity.id
_entity.type
_entity.pdbx_description
1 polymer ?
#
loop_
_entity_poly.entity_id
_entity_poly.type
_entity_poly.pdbx_seq_one_letter_code
_entity_poly.pdbx_strand_id
1 'polypeptide(L)'
;PCTRPCAAVLDCGHSCRANCHAGRHPDCKLVCSKKLRCGHPCPSECFVPCDQDCGICRDEQAAKDRAELELKAAEIEAARSEARTRAEEYATRAAASATPWELIDLKTTESEFLDISALVTDTIQPAHGIYPNVTKVRRVNNARLQARQQAARARLVDPMKPSSRKFHGTTRTAADKIVADGFKLPPADGARGHPPMYGRGIYFATNSTKSAQQIYTKGSNLLLVCDVYLGLEKTVTEASPTLHEEWERTRSFDSAFAPRSAVTRSAVVNDEFVIFDPDLAFPSYIVEYKDQFVLGRPGAPSIHFGAAGGAGGPGVSMRTINRAKNVVIGDPDQNLFAVAEAMYLRMRVGMTKHVTKVDVYDVPELQKRFDAAKQRLKNDGCAGEELHTMLCFHGTPEANIDAICCGGFKIGGVDGHGIACGTANGHGVYTGINPDTSEGYTRRANKMLLVEALPGRPSRTPWQDAGSAHPVDDRGLRCHSYRPAENVLIFFSADQVLPRFVIHLE
;
A
#
# COMPACT_ATOMS: atom_id res chain seq x y z
N PRO A 1 33.90 -29.02 76.94
CA PRO A 1 34.01 -28.46 75.56
C PRO A 1 35.46 -28.11 75.23
N CYS A 2 36.01 -28.67 74.15
CA CYS A 2 37.36 -28.33 73.70
C CYS A 2 37.36 -26.90 73.13
N THR A 3 38.24 -26.03 73.64
CA THR A 3 38.35 -24.62 73.23
C THR A 3 39.41 -24.37 72.16
N ARG A 4 40.09 -25.42 71.68
CA ARG A 4 41.08 -25.30 70.62
C ARG A 4 40.40 -25.00 69.28
N PRO A 5 41.01 -24.18 68.41
CA PRO A 5 40.48 -23.93 67.08
C PRO A 5 40.43 -25.24 66.28
N CYS A 6 39.35 -25.44 65.52
CA CYS A 6 39.19 -26.64 64.71
C CYS A 6 40.24 -26.71 63.59
N ALA A 7 40.41 -25.63 62.82
CA ALA A 7 41.39 -25.47 61.75
C ALA A 7 41.38 -26.52 60.62
N ALA A 8 40.43 -27.47 60.64
CA ALA A 8 40.24 -28.46 59.58
C ALA A 8 39.96 -27.76 58.23
N VAL A 9 40.52 -28.28 57.14
CA VAL A 9 40.25 -27.79 55.78
C VAL A 9 38.90 -28.34 55.34
N LEU A 10 37.98 -27.44 55.00
CA LEU A 10 36.65 -27.76 54.45
C LEU A 10 36.76 -28.12 52.96
N ASP A 11 35.74 -28.77 52.40
CA ASP A 11 35.68 -29.15 50.98
C ASP A 11 35.84 -27.96 50.01
N CYS A 12 35.51 -26.76 50.47
CA CYS A 12 35.74 -25.54 49.70
C CYS A 12 37.19 -25.01 49.72
N GLY A 13 38.11 -25.70 50.41
CA GLY A 13 39.52 -25.33 50.57
C GLY A 13 39.82 -24.33 51.70
N HIS A 14 38.79 -23.80 52.36
CA HIS A 14 38.93 -22.89 53.49
C HIS A 14 39.06 -23.62 54.84
N SER A 15 39.76 -23.04 55.81
CA SER A 15 39.85 -23.60 57.17
C SER A 15 38.60 -23.30 58.01
N CYS A 16 38.13 -24.29 58.77
CA CYS A 16 37.04 -24.16 59.74
C CYS A 16 37.44 -23.19 60.87
N ARG A 17 36.65 -22.11 61.04
CA ARG A 17 36.88 -21.06 62.06
C ARG A 17 36.18 -21.31 63.40
N ALA A 18 35.44 -22.40 63.54
CA ALA A 18 34.81 -22.77 64.80
C ALA A 18 35.82 -23.37 65.79
N ASN A 19 35.48 -23.34 67.08
CA ASN A 19 36.17 -24.17 68.08
C ASN A 19 35.90 -25.66 67.81
N CYS A 20 36.75 -26.53 68.35
CA CYS A 20 36.61 -27.97 68.25
C CYS A 20 35.18 -28.43 68.60
N HIS A 21 34.55 -29.14 67.68
CA HIS A 21 33.17 -29.59 67.77
C HIS A 21 33.04 -31.05 67.31
N ALA A 22 31.99 -31.73 67.75
CA ALA A 22 31.65 -33.07 67.27
C ALA A 22 30.62 -32.97 66.13
N GLY A 23 30.74 -33.83 65.11
CA GLY A 23 29.81 -33.87 63.98
C GLY A 23 30.18 -32.93 62.82
N ARG A 24 29.19 -32.56 62.01
CA ARG A 24 29.36 -31.79 60.76
C ARG A 24 29.96 -30.40 61.03
N HIS A 25 30.86 -29.97 60.16
CA HIS A 25 31.38 -28.60 60.18
C HIS A 25 30.30 -27.56 59.85
N PRO A 26 30.35 -26.36 60.47
CA PRO A 26 29.47 -25.26 60.10
C PRO A 26 29.77 -24.74 58.69
N ASP A 27 28.77 -24.13 58.06
CA ASP A 27 28.91 -23.61 56.70
C ASP A 27 29.97 -22.50 56.62
N CYS A 28 30.73 -22.51 55.52
CA CYS A 28 31.87 -21.62 55.32
C CYS A 28 31.42 -20.19 54.97
N LYS A 29 31.52 -19.29 55.94
CA LYS A 29 31.16 -17.86 55.81
C LYS A 29 32.23 -16.96 55.16
N LEU A 30 33.27 -17.53 54.57
CA LEU A 30 34.26 -16.76 53.82
C LEU A 30 33.73 -16.38 52.44
N VAL A 31 34.20 -15.28 51.88
CA VAL A 31 33.90 -14.92 50.49
C VAL A 31 34.40 -16.04 49.58
N CYS A 32 33.57 -16.43 48.62
CA CYS A 32 33.91 -17.46 47.67
C CYS A 32 35.12 -17.06 46.81
N SER A 33 36.09 -17.95 46.66
CA SER A 33 37.28 -17.75 45.80
C SER A 33 37.05 -18.14 44.34
N LYS A 34 35.86 -18.67 44.01
CA LYS A 34 35.52 -19.11 42.65
C LYS A 34 35.11 -17.92 41.78
N LYS A 35 35.28 -18.10 40.46
CA LYS A 35 34.74 -17.21 39.45
C LYS A 35 33.36 -17.70 39.00
N LEU A 36 32.45 -16.77 38.74
CA LEU A 36 31.18 -17.04 38.08
C LEU A 36 31.42 -17.42 36.60
N ARG A 37 30.39 -17.94 35.93
CA ARG A 37 30.47 -18.32 34.50
C ARG A 37 30.89 -17.17 33.58
N CYS A 38 30.55 -15.93 33.95
CA CYS A 38 30.96 -14.71 33.24
C CYS A 38 32.43 -14.32 33.47
N GLY A 39 33.19 -15.05 34.31
CA GLY A 39 34.60 -14.78 34.60
C GLY A 39 34.85 -13.82 35.77
N HIS A 40 33.80 -13.15 36.28
CA HIS A 40 33.89 -12.27 37.44
C HIS A 40 33.98 -13.03 38.78
N PRO A 41 34.58 -12.45 39.84
CA PRO A 41 34.62 -13.05 41.18
C PRO A 41 33.21 -13.28 41.75
N CYS A 42 33.00 -14.40 42.46
CA CYS A 42 31.75 -14.65 43.17
C CYS A 42 31.68 -13.78 44.44
N PRO A 43 30.65 -12.91 44.59
CA PRO A 43 30.56 -12.01 45.75
C PRO A 43 29.95 -12.69 46.99
N SER A 44 29.42 -13.92 46.85
CA SER A 44 28.69 -14.61 47.90
C SER A 44 29.60 -15.32 48.91
N GLU A 45 29.05 -15.62 50.09
CA GLU A 45 29.66 -16.54 51.04
C GLU A 45 29.86 -17.92 50.40
N CYS A 46 30.93 -18.62 50.75
CA CYS A 46 31.43 -19.79 50.02
C CYS A 46 30.48 -20.99 50.02
N PHE A 47 29.57 -21.07 51.01
CA PHE A 47 28.55 -22.11 51.05
C PHE A 47 27.35 -21.83 50.14
N VAL A 48 27.21 -20.60 49.62
CA VAL A 48 26.15 -20.21 48.70
C VAL A 48 26.51 -20.67 47.28
N PRO A 49 25.58 -21.29 46.52
CA PRO A 49 25.81 -21.65 45.13
C PRO A 49 26.28 -20.47 44.26
N CYS A 50 27.26 -20.73 43.39
CA CYS A 50 27.86 -19.72 42.51
C CYS A 50 27.07 -19.56 41.19
N ASP A 51 25.76 -19.51 41.27
CA ASP A 51 24.82 -19.40 40.14
C ASP A 51 24.01 -18.10 40.15
N GLN A 52 24.35 -17.18 41.05
CA GLN A 52 23.68 -15.90 41.23
C GLN A 52 24.00 -14.92 40.09
N ASP A 53 23.08 -13.98 39.85
CA ASP A 53 23.28 -12.88 38.91
C ASP A 53 24.51 -12.05 39.27
N CYS A 54 25.41 -11.87 38.30
CA CYS A 54 26.63 -11.10 38.50
C CYS A 54 26.32 -9.58 38.53
N GLY A 55 26.54 -8.93 39.68
CA GLY A 55 26.40 -7.47 39.82
C GLY A 55 27.29 -6.69 38.86
N ILE A 56 28.54 -7.14 38.64
CA ILE A 56 29.47 -6.49 37.72
C ILE A 56 28.96 -6.53 36.27
N CYS A 57 28.47 -7.68 35.79
CA CYS A 57 27.88 -7.77 34.46
C CYS A 57 26.64 -6.87 34.29
N ARG A 58 25.84 -6.74 35.35
CA ARG A 58 24.67 -5.85 35.37
C ARG A 58 25.09 -4.39 35.24
N ASP A 59 26.12 -3.98 35.96
CA ASP A 59 26.67 -2.62 35.92
C ASP A 59 27.31 -2.31 34.57
N GLU A 60 28.07 -3.26 34.01
CA GLU A 60 28.64 -3.16 32.66
C GLU A 60 27.55 -3.03 31.59
N GLN A 61 26.48 -3.82 31.68
CA GLN A 61 25.36 -3.72 30.76
C GLN A 61 24.64 -2.37 30.91
N ALA A 62 24.36 -1.94 32.14
CA ALA A 62 23.76 -0.64 32.40
C ALA A 62 24.64 0.52 31.90
N ALA A 63 25.97 0.40 31.97
CA ALA A 63 26.89 1.39 31.41
C ALA A 63 26.84 1.42 29.88
N LYS A 64 26.76 0.26 29.21
CA LYS A 64 26.55 0.18 27.76
C LYS A 64 25.23 0.80 27.35
N ASP A 65 24.14 0.45 28.04
CA ASP A 65 22.81 0.99 27.76
C ASP A 65 22.78 2.53 27.94
N ARG A 66 23.44 3.06 28.99
CA ARG A 66 23.58 4.52 29.17
C ARG A 66 24.37 5.17 28.04
N ALA A 67 25.49 4.59 27.63
CA ALA A 67 26.31 5.11 26.54
C ALA A 67 25.54 5.09 25.20
N GLU A 68 24.74 4.05 24.94
CA GLU A 68 23.87 3.97 23.75
C GLU A 68 22.78 5.06 23.77
N LEU A 69 22.15 5.30 24.93
CA LEU A 69 21.17 6.38 25.09
C LEU A 69 21.79 7.77 24.91
N GLU A 70 22.99 8.00 25.44
CA GLU A 70 23.73 9.26 25.27
C GLU A 70 24.10 9.51 23.81
N LEU A 71 24.59 8.48 23.10
CA LEU A 71 24.88 8.56 21.67
C LEU A 71 23.63 8.91 20.87
N LYS A 72 22.51 8.21 21.12
CA LYS A 72 21.24 8.47 20.44
C LYS A 72 20.72 9.89 20.72
N ALA A 73 20.86 10.39 21.94
CA ALA A 73 20.48 11.75 22.29
C ALA A 73 21.33 12.80 21.54
N ALA A 74 22.63 12.55 21.40
CA ALA A 74 23.53 13.40 20.63
C ALA A 74 23.18 13.42 19.13
N GLU A 75 22.85 12.27 18.55
CA GLU A 75 22.39 12.17 17.15
C GLU A 75 21.09 12.95 16.92
N ILE A 76 20.12 12.81 17.82
CA ILE A 76 18.86 13.56 17.77
C ILE A 76 19.12 15.06 17.80
N GLU A 77 19.97 15.56 18.70
CA GLU A 77 20.27 16.99 18.77
C GLU A 77 21.03 17.47 17.53
N ALA A 78 21.94 16.67 16.97
CA ALA A 78 22.62 16.97 15.72
C ALA A 78 21.61 17.14 14.57
N ALA A 79 20.64 16.23 14.42
CA ALA A 79 19.60 16.35 13.40
C ALA A 79 18.68 17.56 13.61
N ARG A 80 18.37 17.91 14.86
CA ARG A 80 17.63 19.16 15.16
C ARG A 80 18.44 20.38 14.77
N SER A 81 19.74 20.39 15.06
CA SER A 81 20.63 21.49 14.69
C SER A 81 20.73 21.64 13.17
N GLU A 82 20.92 20.55 12.43
CA GLU A 82 20.95 20.54 10.96
C GLU A 82 19.63 21.07 10.37
N ALA A 83 18.49 20.65 10.94
CA ALA A 83 17.17 21.12 10.52
C ALA A 83 16.99 22.64 10.78
N ARG A 84 17.47 23.16 11.92
CA ARG A 84 17.46 24.60 12.20
C ARG A 84 18.32 25.38 11.21
N THR A 85 19.54 24.92 10.94
CA THR A 85 20.43 25.55 9.95
C THR A 85 19.80 25.57 8.56
N ARG A 86 19.22 24.46 8.09
CA ARG A 86 18.49 24.46 6.80
C ARG A 86 17.29 25.39 6.81
N ALA A 87 16.57 25.50 7.92
CA ALA A 87 15.44 26.43 8.04
C ALA A 87 15.89 27.88 7.86
N GLU A 88 17.02 28.26 8.47
CA GLU A 88 17.63 29.58 8.32
C GLU A 88 18.08 29.83 6.87
N GLU A 89 18.77 28.87 6.24
CA GLU A 89 19.17 28.97 4.82
C GLU A 89 17.98 29.23 3.89
N TYR A 90 16.89 28.47 4.06
CA TYR A 90 15.67 28.67 3.28
C TYR A 90 14.98 29.99 3.61
N ALA A 91 15.01 30.43 4.87
CA ALA A 91 14.43 31.72 5.28
C ALA A 91 15.21 32.89 4.65
N THR A 92 16.54 32.84 4.65
CA THR A 92 17.39 33.81 3.96
C THR A 92 17.10 33.83 2.45
N ARG A 93 16.98 32.65 1.83
CA ARG A 93 16.62 32.55 0.41
C ARG A 93 15.22 33.11 0.11
N ALA A 94 14.26 32.88 0.99
CA ALA A 94 12.91 33.42 0.87
C ALA A 94 12.91 34.95 0.98
N ALA A 95 13.69 35.52 1.92
CA ALA A 95 13.82 36.97 2.09
C ALA A 95 14.52 37.66 0.91
N ALA A 96 15.45 36.96 0.25
CA ALA A 96 16.16 37.48 -0.93
C ALA A 96 15.36 37.36 -2.24
N SER A 97 14.29 36.55 -2.28
CA SER A 97 13.52 36.29 -3.50
C SER A 97 12.45 37.36 -3.73
N ALA A 98 12.41 37.94 -4.93
CA ALA A 98 11.34 38.85 -5.34
C ALA A 98 10.00 38.12 -5.59
N THR A 99 10.06 36.83 -5.93
CA THR A 99 8.89 35.96 -6.12
C THR A 99 8.73 35.03 -4.92
N PRO A 100 7.63 35.10 -4.16
CA PRO A 100 7.44 34.29 -2.95
C PRO A 100 7.43 32.77 -3.21
N TRP A 101 6.95 32.36 -4.38
CA TRP A 101 6.94 30.99 -4.87
C TRP A 101 6.71 30.95 -6.38
N GLU A 102 7.05 29.83 -7.01
CA GLU A 102 6.81 29.57 -8.43
C GLU A 102 6.50 28.08 -8.69
N LEU A 103 5.88 27.81 -9.83
CA LEU A 103 5.71 26.47 -10.38
C LEU A 103 6.59 26.33 -11.62
N ILE A 104 7.48 25.35 -11.58
CA ILE A 104 8.40 25.06 -12.68
C ILE A 104 7.83 23.88 -13.45
N ASP A 105 7.41 24.11 -14.69
CA ASP A 105 6.97 23.07 -15.61
C ASP A 105 8.16 22.16 -15.96
N LEU A 106 8.08 20.88 -15.56
CA LEU A 106 9.10 19.90 -15.92
C LEU A 106 8.83 19.35 -17.31
N LYS A 107 9.87 19.19 -18.12
CA LYS A 107 9.76 18.54 -19.43
C LYS A 107 9.60 17.04 -19.25
N THR A 108 8.85 16.40 -20.14
CA THR A 108 8.59 14.96 -20.10
C THR A 108 9.85 14.10 -20.25
N THR A 109 10.96 14.68 -20.70
CA THR A 109 12.26 14.03 -20.87
C THR A 109 13.20 14.22 -19.68
N GLU A 110 12.83 15.04 -18.70
CA GLU A 110 13.65 15.27 -17.50
C GLU A 110 13.52 14.10 -16.53
N SER A 111 14.62 13.66 -15.91
CA SER A 111 14.61 12.54 -14.96
C SER A 111 13.63 12.79 -13.81
N GLU A 112 13.57 14.02 -13.32
CA GLU A 112 12.65 14.42 -12.26
C GLU A 112 11.17 14.26 -12.66
N PHE A 113 10.80 14.55 -13.92
CA PHE A 113 9.47 14.24 -14.43
C PHE A 113 9.22 12.74 -14.43
N LEU A 114 10.19 11.95 -14.93
CA LEU A 114 10.06 10.50 -15.06
C LEU A 114 9.91 9.82 -13.71
N ASP A 115 10.68 10.23 -12.70
CA ASP A 115 10.61 9.69 -11.34
C ASP A 115 9.22 9.93 -10.72
N ILE A 116 8.67 11.14 -10.89
CA ILE A 116 7.35 11.48 -10.37
C ILE A 116 6.24 10.77 -11.17
N SER A 117 6.39 10.67 -12.48
CA SER A 117 5.45 9.94 -13.32
C SER A 117 5.40 8.47 -12.92
N ALA A 118 6.56 7.81 -12.80
CA ALA A 118 6.69 6.43 -12.36
C ALA A 118 6.10 6.25 -10.96
N LEU A 119 6.40 7.13 -10.01
CA LEU A 119 5.81 7.06 -8.67
C LEU A 119 4.28 7.08 -8.70
N VAL A 120 3.66 7.92 -9.53
CA VAL A 120 2.21 8.00 -9.68
C VAL A 120 1.64 6.73 -10.31
N THR A 121 2.25 6.23 -11.38
CA THR A 121 1.78 5.04 -12.12
C THR A 121 2.10 3.72 -11.40
N ASP A 122 3.12 3.72 -10.54
CA ASP A 122 3.59 2.51 -9.87
C ASP A 122 2.91 2.23 -8.54
N THR A 123 2.34 3.25 -7.92
CA THR A 123 1.62 3.16 -6.65
C THR A 123 0.10 3.10 -6.82
N ILE A 124 -0.38 2.73 -8.02
CA ILE A 124 -1.81 2.52 -8.25
C ILE A 124 -2.32 1.30 -7.47
N GLN A 125 -3.54 1.41 -6.94
CA GLN A 125 -4.33 0.27 -6.48
C GLN A 125 -5.42 -0.04 -7.50
N PRO A 126 -5.37 -1.19 -8.18
CA PRO A 126 -6.28 -1.52 -9.28
C PRO A 126 -7.75 -1.55 -8.86
N ALA A 127 -8.02 -1.96 -7.61
CA ALA A 127 -9.37 -1.96 -7.03
C ALA A 127 -10.04 -0.56 -7.01
N HIS A 128 -9.27 0.51 -7.14
CA HIS A 128 -9.81 1.87 -7.22
C HIS A 128 -10.36 2.24 -8.61
N GLY A 129 -10.04 1.46 -9.65
CA GLY A 129 -10.55 1.67 -11.01
C GLY A 129 -10.04 2.95 -11.69
N ILE A 130 -8.99 3.59 -11.17
CA ILE A 130 -8.39 4.81 -11.73
C ILE A 130 -6.99 4.47 -12.25
N TYR A 131 -6.66 4.93 -13.44
CA TYR A 131 -5.35 4.68 -14.07
C TYR A 131 -4.76 6.01 -14.55
N PRO A 132 -4.07 6.76 -13.68
CA PRO A 132 -3.57 8.09 -14.02
C PRO A 132 -2.52 8.04 -15.12
N ASN A 133 -2.80 8.68 -16.26
CA ASN A 133 -1.81 9.04 -17.26
C ASN A 133 -1.26 10.43 -16.95
N VAL A 134 -0.03 10.50 -16.46
CA VAL A 134 0.59 11.76 -16.10
C VAL A 134 0.84 12.60 -17.35
N THR A 135 0.13 13.72 -17.46
CA THR A 135 0.26 14.64 -18.59
C THR A 135 1.14 15.84 -18.29
N LYS A 136 1.27 16.20 -17.01
CA LYS A 136 2.07 17.35 -16.60
C LYS A 136 2.57 17.17 -15.17
N VAL A 137 3.84 17.48 -14.94
CA VAL A 137 4.42 17.60 -13.59
C VAL A 137 4.98 19.01 -13.45
N ARG A 138 4.63 19.67 -12.35
CA ARG A 138 5.18 20.97 -11.97
C ARG A 138 5.85 20.86 -10.63
N ARG A 139 7.12 21.23 -10.56
CA ARG A 139 7.85 21.34 -9.30
C ARG A 139 7.46 22.63 -8.60
N VAL A 140 7.20 22.54 -7.31
CA VAL A 140 6.96 23.69 -6.45
C VAL A 140 8.29 24.21 -5.93
N ASN A 141 8.59 25.47 -6.21
CA ASN A 141 9.70 26.18 -5.60
C ASN A 141 9.13 27.24 -4.66
N ASN A 142 9.18 26.96 -3.35
CA ASN A 142 8.65 27.85 -2.31
C ASN A 142 9.55 27.79 -1.08
N ALA A 143 10.58 28.65 -1.06
CA ALA A 143 11.57 28.69 0.00
C ALA A 143 10.97 29.01 1.37
N ARG A 144 9.88 29.80 1.42
CA ARG A 144 9.16 30.09 2.67
C ARG A 144 8.60 28.81 3.27
N LEU A 145 7.92 27.98 2.48
CA LEU A 145 7.37 26.72 2.98
C LEU A 145 8.46 25.72 3.37
N GLN A 146 9.57 25.66 2.62
CA GLN A 146 10.72 24.81 2.97
C GLN A 146 11.35 25.24 4.29
N ALA A 147 11.46 26.54 4.55
CA ALA A 147 11.95 27.06 5.84
C ALA A 147 11.04 26.63 6.99
N ARG A 148 9.71 26.80 6.84
CA ARG A 148 8.74 26.36 7.86
C ARG A 148 8.81 24.85 8.10
N GLN A 149 8.95 24.06 7.04
CA GLN A 149 9.06 22.60 7.15
C GLN A 149 10.32 22.16 7.89
N GLN A 150 11.48 22.74 7.58
CA GLN A 150 12.70 22.41 8.29
C GLN A 150 12.66 22.87 9.76
N ALA A 151 12.06 24.03 10.04
CA ALA A 151 11.82 24.48 11.41
C ALA A 151 10.86 23.53 12.17
N ALA A 152 9.85 22.98 11.50
CA ALA A 152 8.96 21.97 12.07
C ALA A 152 9.66 20.64 12.32
N ARG A 153 10.51 20.19 11.38
CA ARG A 153 11.34 18.98 11.55
C ARG A 153 12.21 19.06 12.82
N ALA A 154 12.78 20.21 13.11
CA ALA A 154 13.60 20.42 14.32
C ALA A 154 12.81 20.22 15.63
N ARG A 155 11.47 20.24 15.60
CA ARG A 155 10.59 20.08 16.76
C ARG A 155 10.01 18.67 16.90
N LEU A 156 10.33 17.76 15.98
CA LEU A 156 9.84 16.38 16.03
C LEU A 156 10.37 15.63 17.27
N VAL A 157 9.56 14.68 17.74
CA VAL A 157 9.96 13.65 18.69
C VAL A 157 11.07 12.80 18.08
N ASP A 158 10.90 12.38 16.82
CA ASP A 158 11.95 11.71 16.03
C ASP A 158 12.33 12.53 14.78
N PRO A 159 13.34 13.42 14.88
CA PRO A 159 13.82 14.24 13.76
C PRO A 159 14.81 13.49 12.83
N MET A 160 15.24 12.29 13.22
CA MET A 160 16.20 11.47 12.47
C MET A 160 15.52 10.80 11.27
N LYS A 161 14.21 10.53 11.37
CA LYS A 161 13.46 9.90 10.29
C LYS A 161 13.40 10.80 9.04
N PRO A 162 13.77 10.29 7.86
CA PRO A 162 13.69 11.06 6.63
C PRO A 162 12.23 11.36 6.25
N SER A 163 12.05 12.40 5.45
CA SER A 163 10.74 12.68 4.84
C SER A 163 10.33 11.54 3.91
N SER A 164 9.06 11.21 3.91
CA SER A 164 8.46 10.24 2.99
C SER A 164 7.62 10.94 1.95
N ARG A 165 7.68 10.46 0.71
CA ARG A 165 6.84 10.99 -0.37
C ARG A 165 5.45 10.38 -0.31
N LYS A 166 4.42 11.23 -0.25
CA LYS A 166 3.02 10.80 -0.13
C LYS A 166 2.10 11.60 -1.04
N PHE A 167 0.94 11.03 -1.34
CA PHE A 167 -0.07 11.66 -2.19
C PHE A 167 -1.14 12.35 -1.38
N HIS A 168 -1.57 13.52 -1.85
CA HIS A 168 -2.75 14.23 -1.36
C HIS A 168 -3.68 14.62 -2.51
N GLY A 169 -4.94 14.21 -2.40
CA GLY A 169 -6.00 14.49 -3.37
C GLY A 169 -6.81 15.71 -2.99
N THR A 170 -6.99 16.66 -3.90
CA THR A 170 -7.76 17.88 -3.61
C THR A 170 -8.25 18.57 -4.89
N THR A 171 -9.06 19.61 -4.73
CA THR A 171 -9.53 20.44 -5.84
C THR A 171 -8.39 21.33 -6.35
N ARG A 172 -8.46 21.79 -7.59
CA ARG A 172 -7.44 22.71 -8.15
C ARG A 172 -7.26 23.96 -7.29
N THR A 173 -8.37 24.62 -6.94
CA THR A 173 -8.33 25.84 -6.11
C THR A 173 -7.68 25.61 -4.76
N ALA A 174 -7.87 24.44 -4.15
CA ALA A 174 -7.22 24.09 -2.90
C ALA A 174 -5.73 23.77 -3.10
N ALA A 175 -5.37 23.06 -4.16
CA ALA A 175 -3.98 22.78 -4.52
C ALA A 175 -3.17 24.07 -4.73
N ASP A 176 -3.71 25.03 -5.48
CA ASP A 176 -3.05 26.32 -5.73
C ASP A 176 -2.80 27.09 -4.43
N LYS A 177 -3.76 27.08 -3.50
CA LYS A 177 -3.60 27.67 -2.16
C LYS A 177 -2.59 26.92 -1.30
N ILE A 178 -2.59 25.59 -1.33
CA ILE A 178 -1.63 24.76 -0.58
C ILE A 178 -0.20 25.02 -1.05
N VAL A 179 0.01 25.14 -2.36
CA VAL A 179 1.34 25.45 -2.93
C VAL A 179 1.81 26.86 -2.57
N ALA A 180 0.89 27.82 -2.50
CA ALA A 180 1.21 29.19 -2.11
C ALA A 180 1.50 29.32 -0.60
N ASP A 181 0.59 28.80 0.23
CA ASP A 181 0.51 29.13 1.66
C ASP A 181 0.83 27.96 2.61
N GLY A 182 0.93 26.76 2.07
CA GLY A 182 1.04 25.52 2.82
C GLY A 182 -0.33 24.94 3.20
N PHE A 183 -0.29 23.77 3.82
CA PHE A 183 -1.48 23.10 4.32
C PHE A 183 -2.09 23.86 5.50
N LYS A 184 -3.38 23.60 5.76
CA LYS A 184 -4.11 24.12 6.91
C LYS A 184 -4.91 22.99 7.54
N LEU A 185 -4.97 22.98 8.88
CA LEU A 185 -5.85 22.07 9.58
C LEU A 185 -7.33 22.42 9.29
N PRO A 186 -8.22 21.43 9.27
CA PRO A 186 -9.65 21.69 9.23
C PRO A 186 -10.11 22.46 10.49
N PRO A 187 -11.15 23.32 10.36
CA PRO A 187 -11.63 24.12 11.48
C PRO A 187 -12.23 23.24 12.59
N ALA A 188 -12.24 23.78 13.81
CA ALA A 188 -12.66 23.06 15.03
C ALA A 188 -14.15 22.71 15.06
N ASP A 189 -14.98 23.48 14.36
CA ASP A 189 -16.44 23.42 14.37
C ASP A 189 -17.04 22.43 13.36
N GLY A 190 -16.21 21.61 12.70
CA GLY A 190 -16.68 20.47 11.92
C GLY A 190 -17.59 20.83 10.75
N ALA A 191 -17.08 21.60 9.78
CA ALA A 191 -17.84 21.99 8.58
C ALA A 191 -18.23 20.84 7.61
N ARG A 192 -18.05 19.57 8.00
CA ARG A 192 -18.45 18.39 7.20
C ARG A 192 -19.24 17.48 8.13
N GLY A 193 -20.43 17.06 7.72
CA GLY A 193 -21.43 16.37 8.56
C GLY A 193 -21.01 15.08 9.30
N HIS A 194 -19.73 14.69 9.26
CA HIS A 194 -19.12 13.65 10.10
C HIS A 194 -17.69 14.04 10.51
N PRO A 195 -17.26 13.74 11.75
CA PRO A 195 -15.91 14.01 12.22
C PRO A 195 -14.87 13.17 11.43
N PRO A 196 -13.66 13.70 11.19
CA PRO A 196 -12.59 12.96 10.52
C PRO A 196 -12.19 11.70 11.31
N MET A 197 -11.74 10.66 10.60
CA MET A 197 -11.47 9.34 11.19
C MET A 197 -10.39 9.35 12.28
N TYR A 198 -9.38 10.21 12.14
CA TYR A 198 -8.24 10.33 13.05
C TYR A 198 -8.06 11.76 13.58
N GLY A 199 -9.18 12.49 13.71
CA GLY A 199 -9.19 13.86 14.17
C GLY A 199 -8.73 14.89 13.15
N ARG A 200 -8.55 16.13 13.61
CA ARG A 200 -8.19 17.29 12.78
C ARG A 200 -6.75 17.17 12.31
N GLY A 201 -6.56 16.66 11.11
CA GLY A 201 -5.23 16.46 10.53
C GLY A 201 -5.23 16.61 9.01
N ILE A 202 -4.03 16.52 8.44
CA ILE A 202 -3.83 16.47 7.00
C ILE A 202 -3.52 15.03 6.62
N TYR A 203 -4.33 14.49 5.72
CA TYR A 203 -4.35 13.07 5.38
C TYR A 203 -3.57 12.84 4.09
N PHE A 204 -2.77 11.79 4.11
CA PHE A 204 -1.92 11.37 3.01
C PHE A 204 -2.05 9.87 2.78
N ALA A 205 -1.76 9.44 1.55
CA ALA A 205 -1.78 8.05 1.15
C ALA A 205 -0.47 7.65 0.47
N THR A 206 -0.11 6.37 0.57
CA THR A 206 0.96 5.78 -0.25
C THR A 206 0.49 5.56 -1.69
N ASN A 207 -0.79 5.24 -1.87
CA ASN A 207 -1.32 4.90 -3.19
C ASN A 207 -1.87 6.13 -3.92
N SER A 208 -1.37 6.40 -5.14
CA SER A 208 -1.81 7.54 -5.96
C SER A 208 -3.32 7.50 -6.23
N THR A 209 -3.87 6.33 -6.54
CA THR A 209 -5.28 6.18 -6.91
C THR A 209 -6.24 6.38 -5.76
N LYS A 210 -5.80 6.22 -4.50
CA LYS A 210 -6.63 6.57 -3.33
C LYS A 210 -6.87 8.08 -3.30
N SER A 211 -5.80 8.84 -3.41
CA SER A 211 -5.85 10.30 -3.46
C SER A 211 -6.49 10.82 -4.77
N ALA A 212 -6.46 10.05 -5.84
CA ALA A 212 -7.07 10.43 -7.12
C ALA A 212 -8.60 10.32 -7.13
N GLN A 213 -9.21 9.62 -6.15
CA GLN A 213 -10.65 9.40 -6.11
C GLN A 213 -11.45 10.71 -6.23
N GLN A 214 -12.54 10.67 -7.00
CA GLN A 214 -13.40 11.83 -7.28
C GLN A 214 -13.96 12.48 -6.03
N ILE A 215 -14.14 11.72 -4.95
CA ILE A 215 -14.58 12.25 -3.65
C ILE A 215 -13.61 13.31 -3.09
N TYR A 216 -12.32 13.23 -3.41
CA TYR A 216 -11.28 14.17 -2.98
C TYR A 216 -10.96 15.22 -4.05
N THR A 217 -10.76 14.77 -5.30
CA THR A 217 -10.32 15.65 -6.39
C THR A 217 -11.43 16.53 -6.95
N LYS A 218 -12.70 16.12 -6.80
CA LYS A 218 -13.88 16.78 -7.39
C LYS A 218 -13.71 17.05 -8.89
N GLY A 219 -13.10 16.12 -9.62
CA GLY A 219 -12.87 16.23 -11.06
C GLY A 219 -11.66 17.08 -11.47
N SER A 220 -10.83 17.52 -10.52
CA SER A 220 -9.63 18.31 -10.84
C SER A 220 -8.59 17.56 -11.66
N ASN A 221 -8.63 16.21 -11.62
CA ASN A 221 -7.62 15.30 -12.17
C ASN A 221 -6.18 15.73 -11.83
N LEU A 222 -6.01 16.16 -10.57
CA LEU A 222 -4.76 16.63 -10.01
C LEU A 222 -4.41 15.83 -8.75
N LEU A 223 -3.12 15.56 -8.57
CA LEU A 223 -2.54 15.07 -7.33
C LEU A 223 -1.48 16.06 -6.84
N LEU A 224 -1.41 16.25 -5.53
CA LEU A 224 -0.20 16.77 -4.90
C LEU A 224 0.69 15.58 -4.52
N VAL A 225 1.97 15.69 -4.84
CA VAL A 225 3.02 14.80 -4.34
C VAL A 225 3.84 15.58 -3.34
N CYS A 226 3.79 15.15 -2.08
CA CYS A 226 4.32 15.90 -0.96
C CYS A 226 5.47 15.15 -0.30
N ASP A 227 6.52 15.88 0.09
CA ASP A 227 7.50 15.37 1.04
C ASP A 227 6.95 15.64 2.46
N VAL A 228 6.78 14.57 3.24
CA VAL A 228 6.11 14.61 4.55
C VAL A 228 7.04 14.04 5.62
N TYR A 229 7.36 14.83 6.64
CA TYR A 229 8.05 14.32 7.82
C TYR A 229 7.05 13.66 8.77
N LEU A 230 7.11 12.34 8.88
CA LEU A 230 6.21 11.55 9.72
C LEU A 230 6.74 11.40 11.16
N GLY A 231 8.06 11.49 11.37
CA GLY A 231 8.69 11.33 12.67
C GLY A 231 8.28 10.02 13.38
N LEU A 232 8.07 10.11 14.68
CA LEU A 232 7.56 9.01 15.50
C LEU A 232 6.08 8.81 15.22
N GLU A 233 5.76 7.73 14.52
CA GLU A 233 4.39 7.38 14.13
C GLU A 233 3.67 6.63 15.24
N LYS A 234 2.47 7.09 15.62
CA LYS A 234 1.53 6.29 16.40
C LYS A 234 0.71 5.41 15.46
N THR A 235 0.88 4.09 15.57
CA THR A 235 0.07 3.14 14.79
C THR A 235 -1.35 3.06 15.36
N VAL A 236 -2.37 3.23 14.50
CA VAL A 236 -3.79 3.18 14.87
C VAL A 236 -4.54 2.19 13.98
N THR A 237 -5.18 1.19 14.59
CA THR A 237 -5.88 0.12 13.85
C THR A 237 -7.40 0.34 13.74
N GLU A 238 -7.93 1.32 14.46
CA GLU A 238 -9.35 1.68 14.50
C GLU A 238 -9.51 3.21 14.44
N ALA A 239 -10.66 3.67 13.93
CA ALA A 239 -10.98 5.10 13.92
C ALA A 239 -10.86 5.73 15.32
N SER A 240 -10.15 6.85 15.39
CA SER A 240 -9.94 7.62 16.61
C SER A 240 -10.13 9.11 16.35
N PRO A 241 -11.39 9.61 16.33
CA PRO A 241 -11.67 11.02 16.03
C PRO A 241 -11.04 12.00 17.02
N THR A 242 -10.66 11.53 18.22
CA THR A 242 -10.04 12.34 19.28
C THR A 242 -8.50 12.36 19.25
N LEU A 243 -7.90 11.81 18.19
CA LEU A 243 -6.44 11.60 18.13
C LEU A 243 -5.67 12.92 18.06
N HIS A 244 -6.26 13.96 17.45
CA HIS A 244 -5.67 15.29 17.42
C HIS A 244 -5.62 15.92 18.82
N GLU A 245 -6.67 15.79 19.64
CA GLU A 245 -6.69 16.28 21.02
C GLU A 245 -5.67 15.54 21.89
N GLU A 246 -5.51 14.23 21.66
CA GLU A 246 -4.46 13.45 22.32
C GLU A 246 -3.07 13.96 21.95
N TRP A 247 -2.83 14.19 20.65
CA TRP A 247 -1.57 14.74 20.16
C TRP A 247 -1.30 16.13 20.76
N GLU A 248 -2.29 17.02 20.77
CA GLU A 248 -2.16 18.37 21.36
C GLU A 248 -1.76 18.30 22.83
N ARG A 249 -2.36 17.39 23.60
CA ARG A 249 -2.12 17.22 25.04
C ARG A 249 -0.77 16.57 25.37
N THR A 250 -0.37 15.56 24.60
CA THR A 250 0.78 14.71 24.96
C THR A 250 2.05 15.06 24.22
N ARG A 251 1.94 15.46 22.95
CA ARG A 251 3.08 15.64 22.04
C ARG A 251 4.06 14.46 22.06
N SER A 252 3.56 13.24 22.33
CA SER A 252 4.39 12.03 22.48
C SER A 252 4.63 11.27 21.18
N PHE A 253 4.00 11.71 20.09
CA PHE A 253 4.17 11.22 18.73
C PHE A 253 4.06 12.38 17.75
N ASP A 254 4.57 12.20 16.55
CA ASP A 254 4.64 13.25 15.52
C ASP A 254 3.50 13.14 14.50
N SER A 255 3.07 11.91 14.20
CA SER A 255 2.01 11.62 13.24
C SER A 255 1.29 10.32 13.58
N ALA A 256 0.19 10.03 12.89
CA ALA A 256 -0.52 8.77 12.98
C ALA A 256 -0.36 7.95 11.69
N PHE A 257 -0.16 6.64 11.85
CA PHE A 257 -0.15 5.67 10.76
C PHE A 257 -1.29 4.67 10.95
N ALA A 258 -2.21 4.63 10.00
CA ALA A 258 -3.24 3.62 9.94
C ALA A 258 -2.84 2.56 8.90
N PRO A 259 -2.40 1.35 9.32
CA PRO A 259 -2.03 0.31 8.37
C PRO A 259 -3.27 -0.22 7.67
N ARG A 260 -3.08 -0.68 6.42
CA ARG A 260 -4.08 -1.44 5.70
C ARG A 260 -4.49 -2.67 6.52
N SER A 261 -5.77 -2.83 6.82
CA SER A 261 -6.29 -4.01 7.49
C SER A 261 -7.69 -4.36 6.98
N ALA A 262 -7.88 -5.64 6.64
CA ALA A 262 -9.15 -6.21 6.16
C ALA A 262 -9.95 -6.90 7.28
N VAL A 263 -9.47 -6.84 8.53
CA VAL A 263 -9.89 -7.77 9.60
C VAL A 263 -11.09 -7.26 10.40
N THR A 264 -11.38 -5.94 10.41
CA THR A 264 -12.47 -5.36 11.21
C THR A 264 -13.29 -4.31 10.45
N ARG A 265 -14.56 -4.12 10.85
CA ARG A 265 -15.48 -3.11 10.27
C ARG A 265 -15.04 -1.66 10.47
N SER A 266 -14.04 -1.41 11.30
CA SER A 266 -13.51 -0.10 11.68
C SER A 266 -12.12 0.21 11.13
N ALA A 267 -11.53 -0.72 10.36
CA ALA A 267 -10.20 -0.58 9.77
C ALA A 267 -10.23 0.07 8.37
N VAL A 268 -9.12 0.71 8.00
CA VAL A 268 -8.95 1.31 6.67
C VAL A 268 -8.50 0.27 5.64
N VAL A 269 -9.18 0.23 4.50
CA VAL A 269 -8.87 -0.67 3.36
C VAL A 269 -7.55 -0.30 2.68
N ASN A 270 -7.08 0.92 2.91
CA ASN A 270 -5.81 1.42 2.42
C ASN A 270 -5.12 2.19 3.53
N ASP A 271 -3.80 2.14 3.54
CA ASP A 271 -3.02 2.88 4.50
C ASP A 271 -3.30 4.40 4.47
N GLU A 272 -3.21 5.02 5.65
CA GLU A 272 -3.32 6.47 5.83
C GLU A 272 -2.23 6.97 6.76
N PHE A 273 -1.75 8.16 6.44
CA PHE A 273 -0.83 8.92 7.29
C PHE A 273 -1.49 10.25 7.62
N VAL A 274 -1.47 10.62 8.88
CA VAL A 274 -2.09 11.86 9.35
C VAL A 274 -1.06 12.67 10.12
N ILE A 275 -0.79 13.89 9.66
CA ILE A 275 0.01 14.86 10.41
C ILE A 275 -0.90 15.91 11.05
N PHE A 276 -0.47 16.42 12.19
CA PHE A 276 -1.20 17.40 12.99
C PHE A 276 -0.51 18.78 13.02
N ASP A 277 0.78 18.85 12.69
CA ASP A 277 1.46 20.11 12.36
C ASP A 277 1.50 20.27 10.83
N PRO A 278 0.78 21.25 10.25
CA PRO A 278 0.76 21.47 8.80
C PRO A 278 2.11 21.75 8.16
N ASP A 279 3.05 22.29 8.92
CA ASP A 279 4.36 22.63 8.39
C ASP A 279 5.22 21.37 8.16
N LEU A 280 4.83 20.19 8.65
CA LEU A 280 5.55 18.94 8.36
C LEU A 280 5.40 18.45 6.91
N ALA A 281 4.46 19.00 6.14
CA ALA A 281 4.26 18.66 4.73
C ALA A 281 4.64 19.81 3.80
N PHE A 282 5.49 19.49 2.82
CA PHE A 282 5.82 20.37 1.70
C PHE A 282 5.21 19.81 0.41
N PRO A 283 4.36 20.56 -0.31
CA PRO A 283 3.77 20.10 -1.56
C PRO A 283 4.79 20.20 -2.70
N SER A 284 5.70 19.23 -2.80
CA SER A 284 6.84 19.28 -3.72
C SER A 284 6.46 19.33 -5.20
N TYR A 285 5.36 18.67 -5.59
CA TYR A 285 4.90 18.66 -6.99
C TYR A 285 3.38 18.77 -7.12
N ILE A 286 2.95 19.41 -8.21
CA ILE A 286 1.60 19.27 -8.77
C ILE A 286 1.68 18.33 -9.97
N VAL A 287 0.91 17.26 -9.93
CA VAL A 287 0.76 16.31 -11.03
C VAL A 287 -0.63 16.45 -11.63
N GLU A 288 -0.70 16.75 -12.92
CA GLU A 288 -1.93 16.66 -13.70
C GLU A 288 -1.93 15.35 -14.47
N TYR A 289 -3.07 14.66 -14.44
CA TYR A 289 -3.24 13.42 -15.16
C TYR A 289 -4.54 13.43 -15.95
N LYS A 290 -4.60 12.56 -16.96
CA LYS A 290 -5.85 12.12 -17.55
C LYS A 290 -6.09 10.71 -17.08
N ASP A 291 -7.32 10.37 -16.72
CA ASP A 291 -7.64 8.98 -16.45
C ASP A 291 -7.55 8.21 -17.78
N GLN A 292 -6.61 7.28 -17.88
CA GLN A 292 -6.34 6.54 -19.11
C GLN A 292 -7.36 5.44 -19.36
N PHE A 293 -8.22 5.13 -18.39
CA PHE A 293 -9.37 4.25 -18.55
C PHE A 293 -10.69 5.04 -18.52
N VAL A 294 -11.06 5.58 -19.69
CA VAL A 294 -12.44 6.00 -19.98
C VAL A 294 -12.93 5.21 -21.20
N LEU A 295 -13.20 3.92 -21.02
CA LEU A 295 -14.12 3.22 -21.90
C LEU A 295 -15.51 3.29 -21.26
N GLY A 296 -16.42 4.06 -21.87
CA GLY A 296 -17.84 4.05 -21.52
C GLY A 296 -18.44 5.30 -20.84
N ARG A 297 -17.85 6.50 -20.96
CA ARG A 297 -18.65 7.73 -20.68
C ARG A 297 -19.59 8.00 -21.87
N PRO A 298 -20.90 8.23 -21.66
CA PRO A 298 -21.75 8.83 -22.67
C PRO A 298 -21.17 10.20 -23.05
N GLY A 299 -20.78 10.37 -24.31
CA GLY A 299 -20.25 11.63 -24.84
C GLY A 299 -18.72 11.78 -24.92
N ALA A 300 -17.93 10.72 -24.67
CA ALA A 300 -16.52 10.74 -25.06
C ALA A 300 -16.40 10.63 -26.60
N PRO A 301 -15.50 11.37 -27.27
CA PRO A 301 -15.28 11.21 -28.70
C PRO A 301 -14.88 9.76 -28.97
N SER A 302 -15.68 9.09 -29.81
CA SER A 302 -15.34 7.78 -30.35
C SER A 302 -13.97 7.87 -30.98
N ILE A 303 -12.99 7.15 -30.45
CA ILE A 303 -11.73 7.01 -31.16
C ILE A 303 -12.02 6.02 -32.30
N HIS A 304 -12.30 6.56 -33.49
CA HIS A 304 -12.31 5.77 -34.72
C HIS A 304 -10.86 5.43 -35.06
N PHE A 305 -10.44 4.22 -34.71
CA PHE A 305 -9.13 3.70 -35.07
C PHE A 305 -9.22 3.13 -36.50
N GLY A 306 -8.46 3.73 -37.42
CA GLY A 306 -8.42 3.37 -38.83
C GLY A 306 -8.03 1.89 -39.03
N ALA A 307 -8.71 1.26 -39.98
CA ALA A 307 -8.49 -0.13 -40.34
C ALA A 307 -7.04 -0.38 -40.78
N ALA A 308 -6.33 -1.24 -40.05
CA ALA A 308 -5.18 -1.96 -40.54
C ALA A 308 -5.42 -3.45 -40.24
N GLY A 309 -5.49 -4.24 -41.31
CA GLY A 309 -6.04 -5.59 -41.31
C GLY A 309 -5.24 -6.64 -40.53
N GLY A 310 -5.98 -7.51 -39.87
CA GLY A 310 -5.52 -8.75 -39.23
C GLY A 310 -6.75 -9.58 -38.86
N ALA A 311 -6.67 -10.89 -39.10
CA ALA A 311 -7.81 -11.81 -39.26
C ALA A 311 -8.84 -11.79 -38.11
N GLY A 312 -10.06 -11.41 -38.45
CA GLY A 312 -11.27 -11.53 -37.64
C GLY A 312 -12.47 -11.19 -38.51
N GLY A 313 -13.62 -11.83 -38.30
CA GLY A 313 -14.85 -11.50 -39.03
C GLY A 313 -15.22 -10.00 -38.92
N PRO A 314 -16.20 -9.51 -39.71
CA PRO A 314 -16.51 -8.09 -39.78
C PRO A 314 -16.71 -7.47 -38.38
N GLY A 315 -15.82 -6.56 -37.99
CA GLY A 315 -15.87 -5.81 -36.73
C GLY A 315 -14.92 -6.23 -35.61
N VAL A 316 -14.16 -7.33 -35.74
CA VAL A 316 -13.12 -7.69 -34.75
C VAL A 316 -11.79 -7.05 -35.14
N SER A 317 -11.16 -6.31 -34.22
CA SER A 317 -9.77 -5.88 -34.39
C SER A 317 -8.89 -6.45 -33.29
N MET A 318 -7.75 -7.01 -33.69
CA MET A 318 -6.72 -7.54 -32.80
C MET A 318 -5.38 -6.97 -33.22
N ARG A 319 -4.61 -6.48 -32.25
CA ARG A 319 -3.25 -5.98 -32.47
C ARG A 319 -2.28 -6.59 -31.50
N THR A 320 -1.15 -7.07 -32.00
CA THR A 320 -0.06 -7.60 -31.19
C THR A 320 0.94 -6.50 -30.85
N ILE A 321 1.19 -6.31 -29.57
CA ILE A 321 2.15 -5.37 -29.03
C ILE A 321 3.32 -6.15 -28.45
N ASN A 322 4.48 -6.06 -29.09
CA ASN A 322 5.69 -6.68 -28.59
C ASN A 322 6.31 -5.82 -27.50
N ARG A 323 7.00 -6.47 -26.55
CA ARG A 323 7.85 -5.79 -25.58
C ARG A 323 8.91 -4.98 -26.34
N ALA A 324 8.86 -3.66 -26.20
CA ALA A 324 9.84 -2.81 -26.87
C ALA A 324 11.20 -2.93 -26.17
N LYS A 325 12.28 -3.00 -26.97
CA LYS A 325 13.66 -2.89 -26.45
C LYS A 325 13.94 -1.49 -25.90
N ASN A 326 13.31 -0.48 -26.49
CA ASN A 326 13.36 0.93 -26.07
C ASN A 326 11.92 1.43 -25.94
N VAL A 327 11.52 1.90 -24.76
CA VAL A 327 10.15 2.41 -24.53
C VAL A 327 10.02 3.80 -25.12
N VAL A 328 9.11 3.97 -26.10
CA VAL A 328 8.73 5.28 -26.65
C VAL A 328 7.61 5.86 -25.78
N ILE A 329 7.92 6.92 -25.05
CA ILE A 329 6.99 7.53 -24.09
C ILE A 329 5.84 8.23 -24.84
N GLY A 330 4.60 7.93 -24.45
CA GLY A 330 3.39 8.47 -25.10
C GLY A 330 2.82 7.58 -26.21
N ASP A 331 3.50 6.48 -26.54
CA ASP A 331 2.95 5.44 -27.41
C ASP A 331 1.77 4.73 -26.70
N PRO A 332 0.53 4.85 -27.22
CA PRO A 332 -0.64 4.18 -26.65
C PRO A 332 -0.44 2.66 -26.53
N ASP A 333 0.32 2.06 -27.44
CA ASP A 333 0.54 0.61 -27.47
C ASP A 333 1.46 0.18 -26.33
N GLN A 334 2.56 0.91 -26.10
CA GLN A 334 3.45 0.62 -24.98
C GLN A 334 2.79 0.85 -23.62
N ASN A 335 1.83 1.79 -23.52
CA ASN A 335 1.03 1.95 -22.31
C ASN A 335 0.13 0.73 -22.03
N LEU A 336 -0.53 0.19 -23.06
CA LEU A 336 -1.35 -1.02 -22.90
C LEU A 336 -0.49 -2.23 -22.54
N PHE A 337 0.68 -2.37 -23.16
CA PHE A 337 1.64 -3.40 -22.78
C PHE A 337 2.06 -3.25 -21.32
N ALA A 338 2.44 -2.04 -20.89
CA ALA A 338 2.87 -1.77 -19.51
C ALA A 338 1.76 -2.03 -18.49
N VAL A 339 0.49 -1.71 -18.80
CA VAL A 339 -0.64 -2.05 -17.91
C VAL A 339 -0.76 -3.56 -17.75
N ALA A 340 -0.77 -4.32 -18.85
CA ALA A 340 -0.90 -5.77 -18.79
C ALA A 340 0.31 -6.43 -18.11
N GLU A 341 1.52 -5.97 -18.40
CA GLU A 341 2.76 -6.43 -17.77
C GLU A 341 2.78 -6.10 -16.27
N ALA A 342 2.46 -4.86 -15.88
CA ALA A 342 2.44 -4.47 -14.47
C ALA A 342 1.38 -5.24 -13.67
N MET A 343 0.19 -5.49 -14.24
CA MET A 343 -0.82 -6.33 -13.59
C MET A 343 -0.30 -7.74 -13.37
N TYR A 344 0.34 -8.34 -14.38
CA TYR A 344 0.89 -9.68 -14.27
C TYR A 344 2.04 -9.74 -13.25
N LEU A 345 3.02 -8.83 -13.33
CA LEU A 345 4.22 -8.85 -12.49
C LEU A 345 3.94 -8.50 -11.03
N ARG A 346 3.06 -7.52 -10.74
CA ARG A 346 2.79 -7.08 -9.36
C ARG A 346 2.02 -8.11 -8.54
N MET A 347 1.21 -8.93 -9.18
CA MET A 347 0.29 -9.83 -8.51
C MET A 347 0.80 -11.27 -8.42
N ARG A 348 1.96 -11.57 -9.01
CA ARG A 348 2.56 -12.90 -9.00
C ARG A 348 3.50 -13.10 -7.82
N VAL A 349 3.38 -14.23 -7.13
CA VAL A 349 4.32 -14.61 -6.07
C VAL A 349 5.46 -15.45 -6.67
N GLY A 350 6.62 -14.82 -6.87
CA GLY A 350 7.82 -15.48 -7.41
C GLY A 350 8.00 -15.29 -8.93
N MET A 351 9.21 -14.93 -9.36
CA MET A 351 9.50 -14.61 -10.76
C MET A 351 10.07 -15.82 -11.51
N THR A 352 9.26 -16.49 -12.33
CA THR A 352 9.74 -17.56 -13.23
C THR A 352 9.43 -17.35 -14.71
N LYS A 353 8.61 -16.35 -15.05
CA LYS A 353 8.18 -16.05 -16.42
C LYS A 353 8.07 -14.55 -16.64
N HIS A 354 8.35 -14.11 -17.87
CA HIS A 354 8.28 -12.70 -18.26
C HIS A 354 7.24 -12.49 -19.36
N VAL A 355 6.61 -11.30 -19.38
CA VAL A 355 5.70 -10.92 -20.47
C VAL A 355 6.52 -10.54 -21.69
N THR A 356 6.27 -11.18 -22.84
CA THR A 356 7.02 -10.92 -24.08
C THR A 356 6.23 -10.15 -25.12
N LYS A 357 4.92 -10.39 -25.16
CA LYS A 357 3.97 -9.67 -26.03
C LYS A 357 2.57 -9.70 -25.43
N VAL A 358 1.75 -8.75 -25.86
CA VAL A 358 0.35 -8.62 -25.46
C VAL A 358 -0.49 -8.44 -26.73
N ASP A 359 -1.46 -9.32 -26.95
CA ASP A 359 -2.49 -9.09 -27.97
C ASP A 359 -3.64 -8.31 -27.35
N VAL A 360 -4.00 -7.18 -27.95
CA VAL A 360 -5.12 -6.35 -27.53
C VAL A 360 -6.30 -6.60 -28.46
N TYR A 361 -7.44 -6.94 -27.88
CA TYR A 361 -8.69 -7.17 -28.60
C TYR A 361 -9.65 -5.99 -28.41
N ASP A 362 -10.15 -5.47 -29.53
CA ASP A 362 -11.27 -4.54 -29.57
C ASP A 362 -12.39 -5.12 -30.45
N VAL A 363 -13.47 -5.50 -29.78
CA VAL A 363 -14.64 -6.17 -30.35
C VAL A 363 -15.90 -5.38 -29.97
N PRO A 364 -16.38 -4.49 -30.86
CA PRO A 364 -17.47 -3.56 -30.56
C PRO A 364 -18.76 -4.23 -30.08
N GLU A 365 -19.07 -5.43 -30.58
CA GLU A 365 -20.26 -6.18 -30.14
C GLU A 365 -20.12 -6.68 -28.70
N LEU A 366 -18.93 -7.14 -28.29
CA LEU A 366 -18.69 -7.52 -26.89
C LEU A 366 -18.67 -6.29 -25.98
N GLN A 367 -18.12 -5.18 -26.45
CA GLN A 367 -18.20 -3.90 -25.72
C GLN A 367 -19.66 -3.48 -25.48
N LYS A 368 -20.51 -3.56 -26.51
CA LYS A 368 -21.92 -3.22 -26.42
C LYS A 368 -22.66 -4.12 -25.41
N ARG A 369 -22.38 -5.42 -25.41
CA ARG A 369 -22.92 -6.37 -24.42
C ARG A 369 -22.47 -6.04 -23.00
N PHE A 370 -21.20 -5.70 -22.83
CA PHE A 370 -20.63 -5.29 -21.54
C PHE A 370 -21.23 -3.98 -21.01
N ASP A 371 -21.39 -2.98 -21.88
CA ASP A 371 -22.04 -1.71 -21.54
C ASP A 371 -23.52 -1.93 -21.17
N ALA A 372 -24.21 -2.81 -21.90
CA ALA A 372 -25.58 -3.22 -21.56
C ALA A 372 -25.63 -3.94 -20.21
N ALA A 373 -24.66 -4.80 -19.89
CA ALA A 373 -24.55 -5.42 -18.57
C ALA A 373 -24.38 -4.38 -17.47
N LYS A 374 -23.54 -3.36 -17.67
CA LYS A 374 -23.38 -2.24 -16.72
C LYS A 374 -24.69 -1.48 -16.48
N GLN A 375 -25.50 -1.29 -17.52
CA GLN A 375 -26.83 -0.67 -17.36
C GLN A 375 -27.81 -1.59 -16.62
N ARG A 376 -27.79 -2.91 -16.89
CA ARG A 376 -28.59 -3.87 -16.12
C ARG A 376 -28.24 -3.85 -14.63
N LEU A 377 -26.94 -3.81 -14.29
CA LEU A 377 -26.50 -3.71 -12.89
C LEU A 377 -27.03 -2.43 -12.21
N LYS A 378 -27.04 -1.29 -12.91
CA LYS A 378 -27.63 -0.05 -12.40
C LYS A 378 -29.13 -0.19 -12.15
N ASN A 379 -29.85 -0.81 -13.09
CA ASN A 379 -31.28 -1.06 -12.94
C ASN A 379 -31.58 -2.02 -11.77
N ASP A 380 -30.67 -2.94 -11.48
CA ASP A 380 -30.71 -3.84 -10.31
C ASP A 380 -30.26 -3.15 -9.00
N GLY A 381 -30.08 -1.81 -9.04
CA GLY A 381 -29.77 -0.96 -7.89
C GLY A 381 -28.31 -0.99 -7.46
N CYS A 382 -27.38 -1.42 -8.33
CA CYS A 382 -25.95 -1.37 -8.01
C CYS A 382 -25.40 0.06 -8.11
N ALA A 383 -24.48 0.43 -7.22
CA ALA A 383 -23.84 1.75 -7.23
C ALA A 383 -22.39 1.71 -6.69
N GLY A 384 -21.63 2.78 -6.94
CA GLY A 384 -20.25 2.91 -6.45
C GLY A 384 -19.36 1.74 -6.89
N GLU A 385 -18.70 1.11 -5.93
CA GLU A 385 -17.76 -0.01 -6.15
C GLU A 385 -18.40 -1.21 -6.88
N GLU A 386 -19.70 -1.43 -6.76
CA GLU A 386 -20.41 -2.50 -7.49
C GLU A 386 -20.40 -2.28 -9.01
N LEU A 387 -20.20 -1.04 -9.47
CA LEU A 387 -20.12 -0.66 -10.88
C LEU A 387 -18.70 -0.27 -11.33
N HIS A 388 -17.73 -0.30 -10.42
CA HIS A 388 -16.34 -0.02 -10.74
C HIS A 388 -15.74 -1.20 -11.47
N THR A 389 -15.22 -0.93 -12.66
CA THR A 389 -14.62 -1.98 -13.45
C THR A 389 -13.27 -2.38 -12.90
N MET A 390 -13.00 -3.69 -12.88
CA MET A 390 -11.73 -4.25 -12.41
C MET A 390 -11.10 -5.13 -13.49
N LEU A 391 -9.78 -5.33 -13.39
CA LEU A 391 -9.07 -6.30 -14.22
C LEU A 391 -8.91 -7.61 -13.44
N CYS A 392 -9.22 -8.72 -14.09
CA CYS A 392 -9.04 -10.07 -13.55
C CYS A 392 -8.30 -10.96 -14.55
N PHE A 393 -7.75 -12.06 -14.09
CA PHE A 393 -7.09 -13.06 -14.92
C PHE A 393 -8.02 -14.24 -15.19
N HIS A 394 -8.04 -14.72 -16.44
CA HIS A 394 -8.71 -15.96 -16.79
C HIS A 394 -7.75 -16.91 -17.50
N GLY A 395 -7.55 -18.09 -16.92
CA GLY A 395 -6.75 -19.15 -17.51
C GLY A 395 -7.63 -20.09 -18.34
N THR A 396 -7.22 -20.37 -19.57
CA THR A 396 -7.93 -21.28 -20.47
C THR A 396 -6.92 -21.98 -21.40
N PRO A 397 -7.21 -23.19 -21.90
CA PRO A 397 -6.42 -23.79 -22.97
C PRO A 397 -6.30 -22.86 -24.18
N GLU A 398 -5.15 -22.88 -24.84
CA GLU A 398 -4.86 -22.01 -26.00
C GLU A 398 -5.94 -22.06 -27.08
N ALA A 399 -6.46 -23.26 -27.36
CA ALA A 399 -7.51 -23.49 -28.37
C ALA A 399 -8.82 -22.72 -28.11
N ASN A 400 -9.04 -22.23 -26.89
CA ASN A 400 -10.24 -21.48 -26.53
C ASN A 400 -10.05 -19.96 -26.60
N ILE A 401 -8.81 -19.47 -26.69
CA ILE A 401 -8.51 -18.03 -26.57
C ILE A 401 -9.23 -17.23 -27.63
N ASP A 402 -9.05 -17.58 -28.91
CA ASP A 402 -9.65 -16.80 -30.01
C ASP A 402 -11.18 -16.84 -29.98
N ALA A 403 -11.76 -17.99 -29.61
CA ALA A 403 -13.20 -18.14 -29.48
C ALA A 403 -13.77 -17.24 -28.36
N ILE A 404 -13.06 -17.14 -27.24
CA ILE A 404 -13.44 -16.27 -26.12
C ILE A 404 -13.23 -14.80 -26.51
N CYS A 405 -12.07 -14.43 -27.04
CA CYS A 405 -11.74 -13.05 -27.38
C CYS A 405 -12.63 -12.47 -28.48
N CYS A 406 -13.05 -13.28 -29.45
CA CYS A 406 -13.92 -12.84 -30.54
C CYS A 406 -15.42 -12.98 -30.22
N GLY A 407 -15.81 -14.01 -29.47
CA GLY A 407 -17.22 -14.38 -29.23
C GLY A 407 -17.75 -14.07 -27.83
N GLY A 408 -16.87 -13.70 -26.91
CA GLY A 408 -17.15 -13.54 -25.48
C GLY A 408 -17.12 -14.86 -24.72
N PHE A 409 -17.25 -14.76 -23.40
CA PHE A 409 -17.33 -15.92 -22.53
C PHE A 409 -18.62 -16.70 -22.72
N LYS A 410 -18.56 -18.00 -22.39
CA LYS A 410 -19.73 -18.88 -22.26
C LYS A 410 -19.71 -19.49 -20.86
N ILE A 411 -20.89 -19.70 -20.29
CA ILE A 411 -21.04 -20.34 -18.98
C ILE A 411 -21.50 -21.77 -19.21
N GLY A 412 -20.75 -22.75 -18.68
CA GLY A 412 -21.14 -24.16 -18.78
C GLY A 412 -22.49 -24.42 -18.12
N GLY A 413 -23.37 -25.16 -18.78
CA GLY A 413 -24.74 -25.44 -18.35
C GLY A 413 -25.77 -24.37 -18.72
N VAL A 414 -25.34 -23.23 -19.27
CA VAL A 414 -26.22 -22.13 -19.72
C VAL A 414 -26.31 -22.14 -21.26
N ASP A 415 -27.48 -21.80 -21.81
CA ASP A 415 -27.74 -21.68 -23.26
C ASP A 415 -27.28 -22.89 -24.10
N GLY A 416 -27.41 -24.10 -23.54
CA GLY A 416 -27.04 -25.35 -24.22
C GLY A 416 -25.53 -25.61 -24.32
N HIS A 417 -24.68 -24.79 -23.67
CA HIS A 417 -23.25 -25.02 -23.63
C HIS A 417 -22.89 -26.11 -22.61
N GLY A 418 -22.23 -27.18 -23.06
CA GLY A 418 -21.81 -28.29 -22.18
C GLY A 418 -20.88 -27.83 -21.05
N ILE A 419 -20.94 -28.52 -19.91
CA ILE A 419 -20.03 -28.26 -18.78
C ILE A 419 -18.70 -28.95 -19.05
N ALA A 420 -17.67 -28.18 -19.44
CA ALA A 420 -16.34 -28.70 -19.73
C ALA A 420 -15.46 -28.80 -18.46
N CYS A 421 -15.47 -27.76 -17.64
CA CYS A 421 -14.75 -27.60 -16.36
C CYS A 421 -15.43 -26.48 -15.55
N GLY A 422 -15.31 -26.47 -14.21
CA GLY A 422 -15.58 -25.26 -13.41
C GLY A 422 -17.02 -25.02 -12.95
N THR A 423 -17.68 -26.00 -12.33
CA THR A 423 -18.93 -25.78 -11.56
C THR A 423 -18.78 -26.07 -10.06
N ALA A 424 -17.55 -26.32 -9.59
CA ALA A 424 -17.29 -26.67 -8.19
C ALA A 424 -17.78 -25.62 -7.19
N ASN A 425 -17.87 -24.35 -7.62
CA ASN A 425 -18.40 -23.23 -6.85
C ASN A 425 -19.60 -22.58 -7.56
N GLY A 426 -20.41 -23.39 -8.27
CA GLY A 426 -21.57 -22.94 -9.04
C GLY A 426 -21.25 -22.47 -10.46
N HIS A 427 -22.28 -21.99 -11.15
CA HIS A 427 -22.22 -21.50 -12.51
C HIS A 427 -21.71 -20.05 -12.58
N GLY A 428 -20.88 -19.78 -13.58
CA GLY A 428 -20.43 -18.44 -13.91
C GLY A 428 -19.12 -18.43 -14.70
N VAL A 429 -18.61 -17.23 -14.97
CA VAL A 429 -17.27 -17.02 -15.52
C VAL A 429 -16.28 -16.91 -14.38
N TYR A 430 -15.38 -17.89 -14.28
CA TYR A 430 -14.38 -17.96 -13.22
C TYR A 430 -13.18 -17.09 -13.59
N THR A 431 -12.74 -16.27 -12.64
CA THR A 431 -11.55 -15.43 -12.78
C THR A 431 -10.72 -15.45 -11.51
N GLY A 432 -9.43 -15.21 -11.66
CA GLY A 432 -8.48 -14.97 -10.58
C GLY A 432 -8.21 -13.48 -10.43
N ILE A 433 -8.15 -12.98 -9.19
CA ILE A 433 -7.70 -11.60 -8.92
C ILE A 433 -6.19 -11.49 -9.12
N ASN A 434 -5.45 -12.59 -8.92
CA ASN A 434 -4.02 -12.71 -9.24
C ASN A 434 -3.81 -13.76 -10.35
N PRO A 435 -2.68 -13.70 -11.08
CA PRO A 435 -2.40 -14.62 -12.17
C PRO A 435 -2.22 -16.08 -11.68
N ASP A 436 -1.70 -16.27 -10.47
CA ASP A 436 -1.40 -17.60 -9.91
C ASP A 436 -2.66 -18.47 -9.78
N THR A 437 -3.79 -17.86 -9.40
CA THR A 437 -5.09 -18.55 -9.32
C THR A 437 -5.55 -19.10 -10.66
N SER A 438 -5.19 -18.42 -11.75
CA SER A 438 -5.59 -18.77 -13.11
C SER A 438 -4.52 -19.60 -13.86
N GLU A 439 -3.25 -19.59 -13.43
CA GLU A 439 -2.13 -20.20 -14.16
C GLU A 439 -2.35 -21.69 -14.43
N GLY A 440 -2.85 -22.45 -13.44
CA GLY A 440 -3.13 -23.88 -13.58
C GLY A 440 -4.13 -24.21 -14.70
N TYR A 441 -5.02 -23.28 -15.04
CA TYR A 441 -6.06 -23.47 -16.05
C TYR A 441 -5.60 -23.13 -17.48
N THR A 442 -4.44 -22.50 -17.64
CA THR A 442 -3.82 -22.24 -18.95
C THR A 442 -3.38 -23.52 -19.67
N ARG A 443 -3.31 -24.66 -18.96
CA ARG A 443 -2.82 -25.95 -19.48
C ARG A 443 -1.44 -25.85 -20.17
N ARG A 444 -0.56 -25.00 -19.61
CA ARG A 444 0.80 -24.73 -20.12
C ARG A 444 0.84 -24.02 -21.47
N ALA A 445 -0.23 -23.33 -21.86
CA ALA A 445 -0.30 -22.53 -23.08
C ALA A 445 0.67 -21.33 -23.11
N ASN A 446 1.32 -21.00 -21.98
CA ASN A 446 2.14 -19.78 -21.85
C ASN A 446 1.40 -18.50 -22.28
N LYS A 447 0.07 -18.53 -22.19
CA LYS A 447 -0.84 -17.43 -22.50
C LYS A 447 -1.85 -17.30 -21.38
N MET A 448 -2.22 -16.06 -21.05
CA MET A 448 -3.18 -15.73 -20.01
C MET A 448 -4.12 -14.64 -20.52
N LEU A 449 -5.42 -14.78 -20.26
CA LEU A 449 -6.36 -13.68 -20.53
C LEU A 449 -6.34 -12.70 -19.36
N LEU A 450 -6.21 -11.41 -19.66
CA LEU A 450 -6.55 -10.32 -18.74
C LEU A 450 -7.86 -9.70 -19.22
N VAL A 451 -8.86 -9.77 -18.35
CA VAL A 451 -10.25 -9.44 -18.66
C VAL A 451 -10.69 -8.26 -17.84
N GLU A 452 -11.52 -7.41 -18.44
CA GLU A 452 -12.21 -6.33 -17.77
C GLU A 452 -13.55 -6.85 -17.24
N ALA A 453 -13.88 -6.59 -15.97
CA ALA A 453 -15.04 -7.19 -15.35
C ALA A 453 -15.83 -6.25 -14.42
N LEU A 454 -17.15 -6.44 -14.40
CA LEU A 454 -18.11 -5.72 -13.57
C LEU A 454 -18.53 -6.59 -12.38
N PRO A 455 -18.07 -6.31 -11.15
CA PRO A 455 -18.35 -7.14 -9.98
C PRO A 455 -19.84 -7.21 -9.67
N GLY A 456 -20.56 -6.09 -9.78
CA GLY A 456 -21.94 -6.00 -9.32
C GLY A 456 -22.05 -6.31 -7.82
N ARG A 457 -23.29 -6.48 -7.37
CA ARG A 457 -23.57 -6.90 -6.00
C ARG A 457 -23.06 -8.33 -5.72
N PRO A 458 -22.25 -8.57 -4.68
CA PRO A 458 -21.74 -9.90 -4.36
C PRO A 458 -22.79 -10.76 -3.66
N SER A 459 -22.75 -12.07 -3.93
CA SER A 459 -23.53 -13.10 -3.24
C SER A 459 -22.71 -13.76 -2.12
N ARG A 460 -23.37 -14.26 -1.08
CA ARG A 460 -22.79 -15.18 -0.09
C ARG A 460 -22.80 -16.64 -0.54
N THR A 461 -23.64 -16.97 -1.50
CA THR A 461 -23.83 -18.34 -2.00
C THR A 461 -23.55 -18.42 -3.51
N PRO A 462 -23.07 -19.58 -4.00
CA PRO A 462 -22.88 -19.78 -5.43
C PRO A 462 -24.22 -19.82 -6.18
N TRP A 463 -24.19 -19.53 -7.48
CA TRP A 463 -25.32 -19.78 -8.36
C TRP A 463 -25.34 -21.28 -8.72
N GLN A 464 -26.23 -22.04 -8.08
CA GLN A 464 -26.17 -23.51 -8.11
C GLN A 464 -26.71 -24.12 -9.40
N ASP A 465 -27.79 -23.56 -9.96
CA ASP A 465 -28.46 -24.11 -11.13
C ASP A 465 -28.56 -23.07 -12.26
N ALA A 466 -27.98 -23.36 -13.42
CA ALA A 466 -28.01 -22.49 -14.60
C ALA A 466 -29.43 -22.08 -15.06
N GLY A 467 -30.47 -22.84 -14.68
CA GLY A 467 -31.87 -22.53 -14.97
C GLY A 467 -32.61 -21.77 -13.86
N SER A 468 -31.99 -21.55 -12.70
CA SER A 468 -32.61 -20.82 -11.58
C SER A 468 -32.35 -19.32 -11.68
N ALA A 469 -33.14 -18.54 -10.93
CA ALA A 469 -32.80 -17.15 -10.66
C ALA A 469 -31.42 -17.05 -9.98
N HIS A 470 -30.72 -15.94 -10.22
CA HIS A 470 -29.48 -15.64 -9.52
C HIS A 470 -29.73 -15.52 -8.01
N PRO A 471 -28.71 -15.81 -7.17
CA PRO A 471 -28.78 -15.55 -5.74
C PRO A 471 -29.20 -14.11 -5.41
N VAL A 472 -29.78 -13.91 -4.23
CA VAL A 472 -30.14 -12.60 -3.67
C VAL A 472 -29.39 -12.32 -2.37
N ASP A 473 -29.21 -11.06 -2.02
CA ASP A 473 -28.61 -10.64 -0.75
C ASP A 473 -29.64 -10.69 0.40
N ASP A 474 -29.20 -10.30 1.61
CA ASP A 474 -30.05 -10.28 2.82
C ASP A 474 -31.27 -9.33 2.69
N ARG A 475 -31.30 -8.46 1.67
CA ARG A 475 -32.40 -7.53 1.39
C ARG A 475 -33.32 -8.07 0.30
N GLY A 476 -33.08 -9.28 -0.20
CA GLY A 476 -33.82 -9.88 -1.31
C GLY A 476 -33.45 -9.29 -2.68
N LEU A 477 -32.34 -8.55 -2.78
CA LEU A 477 -31.92 -7.93 -4.03
C LEU A 477 -30.96 -8.85 -4.80
N ARG A 478 -31.11 -8.90 -6.12
CA ARG A 478 -30.32 -9.77 -7.00
C ARG A 478 -28.80 -9.54 -6.87
N CYS A 479 -28.04 -10.63 -6.82
CA CYS A 479 -26.59 -10.66 -6.85
C CYS A 479 -26.06 -11.05 -8.24
N HIS A 480 -24.78 -10.73 -8.47
CA HIS A 480 -24.16 -10.75 -9.80
C HIS A 480 -22.79 -11.43 -9.82
N SER A 481 -22.20 -11.64 -8.65
CA SER A 481 -20.93 -12.33 -8.50
C SER A 481 -20.86 -13.14 -7.22
N TYR A 482 -19.91 -14.06 -7.15
CA TYR A 482 -19.61 -14.86 -5.98
C TYR A 482 -18.11 -15.00 -5.79
N ARG A 483 -17.66 -14.96 -4.54
CA ARG A 483 -16.25 -15.04 -4.15
C ARG A 483 -16.06 -16.23 -3.19
N PRO A 484 -15.79 -17.43 -3.71
CA PRO A 484 -15.61 -18.62 -2.86
C PRO A 484 -14.30 -18.60 -2.06
N ALA A 485 -13.31 -17.85 -2.52
CA ALA A 485 -12.00 -17.72 -1.89
C ALA A 485 -11.43 -16.32 -2.13
N GLU A 486 -10.40 -15.95 -1.37
CA GLU A 486 -9.80 -14.61 -1.45
C GLU A 486 -9.39 -14.25 -2.89
N ASN A 487 -8.82 -15.15 -3.67
CA ASN A 487 -8.31 -14.80 -5.01
C ASN A 487 -9.20 -15.22 -6.18
N VAL A 488 -10.43 -15.71 -5.92
CA VAL A 488 -11.34 -16.22 -6.97
C VAL A 488 -12.60 -15.37 -7.04
N LEU A 489 -12.94 -14.89 -8.23
CA LEU A 489 -14.20 -14.16 -8.46
C LEU A 489 -14.96 -14.79 -9.62
N ILE A 490 -16.23 -15.12 -9.38
CA ILE A 490 -17.12 -15.78 -10.33
C ILE A 490 -18.23 -14.80 -10.70
N PHE A 491 -18.40 -14.53 -11.99
CA PHE A 491 -19.45 -13.64 -12.50
C PHE A 491 -20.61 -14.45 -13.07
N PHE A 492 -21.84 -14.12 -12.67
CA PHE A 492 -23.01 -14.92 -13.04
C PHE A 492 -23.49 -14.67 -14.47
N SER A 493 -23.00 -13.62 -15.14
CA SER A 493 -23.27 -13.36 -16.55
C SER A 493 -21.97 -13.27 -17.34
N ALA A 494 -21.94 -13.89 -18.52
CA ALA A 494 -20.82 -13.76 -19.45
C ALA A 494 -20.58 -12.30 -19.87
N ASP A 495 -21.64 -11.51 -20.00
CA ASP A 495 -21.55 -10.11 -20.39
C ASP A 495 -20.96 -9.21 -19.29
N GLN A 496 -20.79 -9.70 -18.05
CA GLN A 496 -20.07 -8.98 -17.00
C GLN A 496 -18.55 -9.01 -17.22
N VAL A 497 -18.05 -9.79 -18.17
CA VAL A 497 -16.63 -10.03 -18.38
C VAL A 497 -16.28 -9.84 -19.84
N LEU A 498 -15.35 -8.91 -20.10
CA LEU A 498 -14.90 -8.53 -21.42
C LEU A 498 -13.43 -8.92 -21.60
N PRO A 499 -13.10 -9.86 -22.50
CA PRO A 499 -11.72 -10.13 -22.87
C PRO A 499 -11.07 -8.88 -23.46
N ARG A 500 -9.91 -8.49 -22.92
CA ARG A 500 -9.16 -7.31 -23.38
C ARG A 500 -7.78 -7.65 -23.90
N PHE A 501 -7.05 -8.45 -23.13
CA PHE A 501 -5.66 -8.77 -23.44
C PHE A 501 -5.40 -10.26 -23.41
N VAL A 502 -4.57 -10.73 -24.34
CA VAL A 502 -3.87 -12.01 -24.24
C VAL A 502 -2.42 -11.70 -23.90
N ILE A 503 -2.00 -12.04 -22.69
CA ILE A 503 -0.63 -11.90 -22.21
C ILE A 503 0.14 -13.15 -22.61
N HIS A 504 1.26 -12.99 -23.32
CA HIS A 504 2.17 -14.08 -23.68
C HIS A 504 3.37 -14.10 -22.76
N LEU A 505 3.73 -15.29 -22.31
CA LEU A 505 4.69 -15.55 -21.24
C LEU A 505 5.82 -16.45 -21.74
N GLU A 506 7.05 -16.17 -21.33
CA GLU A 506 8.22 -17.03 -21.57
C GLU A 506 8.99 -17.31 -20.28
#